data_AF-A0A964VCH7-F1
#
_entry.id   AF-A0A964VCH7-F1
#
_cell.length_a   1.000
_cell.length_b   1.000
_cell.length_c   1.000
_cell.angle_alpha   90.00
_cell.angle_beta   90.00
_cell.angle_gamma   90.00
#
_symmetry.space_group_name_H-M   'P 1'
#
loop_
_entity.id
_entity.type
_entity.pdbx_description
1 polymer ?
#
loop_
_entity_poly.entity_id
_entity_poly.type
_entity_poly.pdbx_seq_one_letter_code
_entity_poly.pdbx_strand_id
1 'polypeptide(L)'
;MATRPAGSGVLVTLVVFVITTVAFLVTSVVLYSQISSATAEVKKMTEDKKTWTSQKITINKEIETLKTHETELTTQQDALKSTVAQQTDIVQGNDKKNAALQSQVQDLRTSLDTAMKERDAAIEAAKKDIAPFSNATTEYSKSVDDMQQITKSSKDEQEQRFRLQISDLQKNIDGLSAERDTLRTRLEQAEKKLSAFAVKPEDPSSLVDGHIIEVGGPDSTVYLDIGQKHRVVPGMTFEVFSTAEQVPANAEGNVRGKASIQVLRVTNDTSTARVTRSSPNQPVSRNDVLINAVYSPTYTYRMMVYGVFDVNNDGKASTGEAAVIRNRIQEWGGKVIDSEKVTGDLDFVVIGNPPSEPLPLSPSAGDIEIEAFTQGKNNYETYYRIMKEAMDARIPVLNWNRFRALTGQGN
;
A
#
# COMPACT_ATOMS: atom_id res chain seq x y z
N MET A 1 189.16 -62.39 89.04
CA MET A 1 188.49 -63.70 89.25
C MET A 1 187.05 -63.52 88.79
N ALA A 2 186.55 -64.39 87.90
CA ALA A 2 185.13 -64.78 87.63
C ALA A 2 183.99 -63.88 88.18
N THR A 3 182.85 -63.53 87.54
CA THR A 3 182.04 -64.04 86.40
C THR A 3 180.79 -63.12 86.31
N ARG A 4 180.27 -62.83 85.10
CA ARG A 4 178.97 -62.16 84.78
C ARG A 4 177.75 -63.00 85.30
N PRO A 5 176.42 -62.66 85.17
CA PRO A 5 175.77 -61.75 84.20
C PRO A 5 174.38 -61.09 84.51
N ALA A 6 173.92 -60.28 83.52
CA ALA A 6 172.53 -60.00 83.04
C ALA A 6 171.49 -59.32 83.98
N GLY A 7 170.64 -58.36 83.58
CA GLY A 7 170.32 -57.72 82.30
C GLY A 7 168.95 -57.01 82.40
N SER A 8 168.90 -55.68 82.39
CA SER A 8 167.66 -54.88 82.60
C SER A 8 166.95 -54.40 81.33
N GLY A 9 167.55 -54.60 80.14
CA GLY A 9 167.00 -54.11 78.85
C GLY A 9 165.84 -54.93 78.28
N VAL A 10 165.75 -56.22 78.61
CA VAL A 10 164.70 -57.14 78.08
C VAL A 10 163.34 -56.90 78.76
N LEU A 11 163.34 -56.43 80.02
CA LEU A 11 162.11 -56.13 80.76
C LEU A 11 161.42 -54.85 80.22
N VAL A 12 162.19 -53.82 79.86
CA VAL A 12 161.62 -52.56 79.36
C VAL A 12 160.99 -52.74 77.98
N THR A 13 161.64 -53.48 77.07
CA THR A 13 161.08 -53.73 75.72
C THR A 13 159.83 -54.60 75.77
N LEU A 14 159.75 -55.59 76.67
CA LEU A 14 158.57 -56.42 76.85
C LEU A 14 157.39 -55.63 77.44
N VAL A 15 157.65 -54.76 78.42
CA VAL A 15 156.62 -53.86 78.98
C VAL A 15 156.08 -52.89 77.93
N VAL A 16 156.95 -52.28 77.12
CA VAL A 16 156.53 -51.39 76.02
C VAL A 16 155.74 -52.16 74.95
N PHE A 17 156.15 -53.38 74.61
CA PHE A 17 155.42 -54.23 73.65
C PHE A 17 154.01 -54.58 74.16
N VAL A 18 153.88 -54.96 75.44
CA VAL A 18 152.58 -55.24 76.06
C VAL A 18 151.71 -53.99 76.08
N ILE A 19 152.24 -52.84 76.50
CA ILE A 19 151.49 -51.57 76.53
C ILE A 19 151.04 -51.17 75.12
N THR A 20 151.90 -51.30 74.11
CA THR A 20 151.57 -50.94 72.72
C THR A 20 150.49 -51.86 72.16
N THR A 21 150.56 -53.16 72.45
CA THR A 21 149.56 -54.14 72.01
C THR A 21 148.20 -53.87 72.66
N VAL A 22 148.21 -53.56 73.97
CA VAL A 22 146.99 -53.18 74.70
C VAL A 22 146.43 -51.87 74.16
N ALA A 23 147.26 -50.86 73.90
CA ALA A 23 146.83 -49.59 73.31
C ALA A 23 146.24 -49.80 71.91
N PHE A 24 146.84 -50.67 71.08
CA PHE A 24 146.33 -50.98 69.75
C PHE A 24 145.00 -51.73 69.81
N LEU A 25 144.83 -52.62 70.80
CA LEU A 25 143.58 -53.34 71.04
C LEU A 25 142.47 -52.39 71.50
N VAL A 26 142.76 -51.51 72.47
CA VAL A 26 141.81 -50.47 72.92
C VAL A 26 141.43 -49.55 71.77
N THR A 27 142.40 -49.10 70.98
CA THR A 27 142.14 -48.25 69.80
C THR A 27 141.31 -49.00 68.77
N SER A 28 141.58 -50.28 68.51
CA SER A 28 140.79 -51.10 67.58
C SER A 28 139.36 -51.32 68.06
N VAL A 29 139.14 -51.52 69.36
CA VAL A 29 137.79 -51.68 69.95
C VAL A 29 137.01 -50.36 69.88
N VAL A 30 137.64 -49.23 70.20
CA VAL A 30 137.01 -47.90 70.09
C VAL A 30 136.69 -47.59 68.62
N LEU A 31 137.61 -47.88 67.70
CA LEU A 31 137.45 -47.60 66.28
C LEU A 31 136.40 -48.54 65.66
N TYR A 32 136.33 -49.81 66.08
CA TYR A 32 135.27 -50.73 65.69
C TYR A 32 133.91 -50.33 66.28
N SER A 33 133.87 -49.89 67.53
CA SER A 33 132.65 -49.36 68.16
C SER A 33 132.16 -48.10 67.45
N GLN A 34 133.06 -47.19 67.08
CA GLN A 34 132.74 -46.00 66.30
C GLN A 34 132.26 -46.37 64.89
N ILE A 35 132.94 -47.27 64.17
CA ILE A 35 132.49 -47.77 62.86
C ILE A 35 131.14 -48.47 62.97
N SER A 36 130.92 -49.28 64.00
CA SER A 36 129.65 -49.98 64.25
C SER A 36 128.52 -48.97 64.54
N SER A 37 128.78 -47.95 65.36
CA SER A 37 127.82 -46.88 65.65
C SER A 37 127.50 -46.03 64.41
N ALA A 38 128.51 -45.66 63.61
CA ALA A 38 128.32 -44.92 62.36
C ALA A 38 127.58 -45.77 61.31
N THR A 39 127.85 -47.08 61.24
CA THR A 39 127.13 -48.00 60.35
C THR A 39 125.67 -48.16 60.78
N ALA A 40 125.39 -48.21 62.08
CA ALA A 40 124.03 -48.23 62.62
C ALA A 40 123.27 -46.93 62.31
N GLU A 41 123.94 -45.79 62.41
CA GLU A 41 123.38 -44.48 62.08
C GLU A 41 123.09 -44.34 60.58
N VAL A 42 124.02 -44.73 59.70
CA VAL A 42 123.80 -44.76 58.24
C VAL A 42 122.63 -45.69 57.88
N LYS A 43 122.51 -46.85 58.53
CA LYS A 43 121.39 -47.76 58.32
C LYS A 43 120.06 -47.12 58.76
N LYS A 44 120.03 -46.47 59.93
CA LYS A 44 118.86 -45.74 60.41
C LYS A 44 118.48 -44.60 59.45
N MET A 45 119.43 -43.78 59.03
CA MET A 45 119.22 -42.71 58.05
C MET A 45 118.69 -43.24 56.71
N THR A 46 119.14 -44.42 56.30
CA THR A 46 118.67 -45.06 55.05
C THR A 46 117.22 -45.53 55.18
N GLU A 47 116.84 -46.13 56.31
CA GLU A 47 115.45 -46.52 56.59
C GLU A 47 114.52 -45.30 56.78
N ASP A 48 114.99 -44.25 57.44
CA ASP A 48 114.25 -42.98 57.58
C ASP A 48 114.04 -42.32 56.22
N LYS A 49 115.09 -42.28 55.36
CA LYS A 49 114.99 -41.78 53.99
C LYS A 49 113.99 -42.59 53.16
N LYS A 50 114.00 -43.92 53.29
CA LYS A 50 113.06 -44.81 52.60
C LYS A 50 111.63 -44.54 53.07
N THR A 51 111.41 -44.41 54.38
CA THR A 51 110.12 -44.09 54.99
C THR A 51 109.60 -42.74 54.49
N TRP A 52 110.45 -41.71 54.52
CA TRP A 52 110.11 -40.37 54.04
C TRP A 52 109.81 -40.35 52.53
N THR A 53 110.56 -41.11 51.74
CA THR A 53 110.31 -41.26 50.30
C THR A 53 108.96 -41.91 50.05
N SER A 54 108.62 -42.98 50.77
CA SER A 54 107.31 -43.62 50.69
C SER A 54 106.18 -42.67 51.10
N GLN A 55 106.34 -41.93 52.21
CA GLN A 55 105.37 -40.92 52.64
C GLN A 55 105.17 -39.83 51.59
N LYS A 56 106.26 -39.32 50.99
CA LYS A 56 106.21 -38.33 49.91
C LYS A 56 105.45 -38.84 48.69
N ILE A 57 105.65 -40.10 48.31
CA ILE A 57 104.92 -40.74 47.20
C ILE A 57 103.42 -40.82 47.53
N THR A 58 103.05 -41.22 48.75
CA THR A 58 101.65 -41.28 49.19
C THR A 58 101.00 -39.90 49.18
N ILE A 59 101.65 -38.89 49.78
CA ILE A 59 101.16 -37.52 49.82
C ILE A 59 101.00 -36.96 48.40
N ASN A 60 101.97 -37.19 47.51
CA ASN A 60 101.86 -36.74 46.13
C ASN A 60 100.67 -37.40 45.41
N LYS A 61 100.40 -38.69 45.67
CA LYS A 61 99.22 -39.39 45.12
C LYS A 61 97.93 -38.77 45.65
N GLU A 62 97.86 -38.46 46.95
CA GLU A 62 96.72 -37.77 47.56
C GLU A 62 96.50 -36.38 46.96
N ILE A 63 97.56 -35.59 46.77
CA ILE A 63 97.50 -34.27 46.12
C ILE A 63 96.94 -34.39 44.70
N GLU A 64 97.38 -35.36 43.91
CA GLU A 64 96.84 -35.58 42.57
C GLU A 64 95.35 -35.96 42.61
N THR A 65 94.92 -36.80 43.56
CA THR A 65 93.49 -37.11 43.73
C THR A 65 92.66 -35.90 44.19
N LEU A 66 93.23 -35.01 45.00
CA LEU A 66 92.55 -33.78 45.43
C LEU A 66 92.42 -32.79 44.27
N LYS A 67 93.45 -32.65 43.42
CA LYS A 67 93.38 -31.82 42.20
C LYS A 67 92.32 -32.33 41.22
N THR A 68 92.21 -33.66 41.05
CA THR A 68 91.15 -34.22 40.21
C THR A 68 89.77 -33.92 40.77
N HIS A 69 89.59 -34.04 42.09
CA HIS A 69 88.32 -33.72 42.74
C HIS A 69 87.97 -32.23 42.69
N GLU A 70 88.96 -31.34 42.84
CA GLU A 70 88.80 -29.89 42.65
C GLU A 70 88.29 -29.59 41.23
N THR A 71 88.86 -30.23 40.21
CA THR A 71 88.45 -30.07 38.81
C THR A 71 87.02 -30.58 38.56
N GLU A 72 86.66 -31.71 39.17
CA GLU A 72 85.29 -32.26 39.12
C GLU A 72 84.28 -31.32 39.79
N LEU A 73 84.61 -30.79 40.98
CA LEU A 73 83.77 -29.84 41.70
C LEU A 73 83.60 -28.54 40.93
N THR A 74 84.64 -28.01 40.29
CA THR A 74 84.50 -26.82 39.43
C THR A 74 83.60 -27.09 38.25
N THR A 75 83.72 -28.28 37.63
CA THR A 75 82.86 -28.68 36.50
C THR A 75 81.40 -28.81 36.93
N GLN A 76 81.13 -29.41 38.10
CA GLN A 76 79.79 -29.50 38.67
C GLN A 76 79.23 -28.12 39.04
N GLN A 77 80.06 -27.24 39.59
CA GLN A 77 79.66 -25.88 39.95
C GLN A 77 79.24 -25.07 38.70
N ASP A 78 79.99 -25.19 37.61
CA ASP A 78 79.68 -24.50 36.37
C ASP A 78 78.44 -25.09 35.67
N ALA A 79 78.27 -26.42 35.70
CA ALA A 79 77.05 -27.07 35.25
C ALA A 79 75.82 -26.59 36.06
N LEU A 80 75.94 -26.51 37.38
CA LEU A 80 74.86 -26.05 38.25
C LEU A 80 74.53 -24.57 38.01
N LYS A 81 75.55 -23.71 37.85
CA LYS A 81 75.34 -22.29 37.47
C LYS A 81 74.59 -22.17 36.15
N SER A 82 74.96 -22.97 35.16
CA SER A 82 74.29 -23.01 33.85
C SER A 82 72.81 -23.44 33.99
N THR A 83 72.54 -24.50 34.76
CA THR A 83 71.17 -24.94 35.04
C THR A 83 70.35 -23.87 35.78
N VAL A 84 70.93 -23.19 36.77
CA VAL A 84 70.26 -22.09 37.49
C VAL A 84 69.94 -20.92 36.57
N ALA A 85 70.87 -20.56 35.67
CA ALA A 85 70.64 -19.51 34.66
C ALA A 85 69.50 -19.90 33.72
N GLN A 86 69.52 -21.11 33.17
CA GLN A 86 68.46 -21.62 32.29
C GLN A 86 67.10 -21.66 33.00
N GLN A 87 67.06 -22.10 34.26
CA GLN A 87 65.82 -22.15 35.03
C GLN A 87 65.29 -20.73 35.33
N THR A 88 66.19 -19.78 35.56
CA THR A 88 65.83 -18.36 35.76
C THR A 88 65.17 -17.79 34.51
N ASP A 89 65.72 -18.06 33.32
CA ASP A 89 65.14 -17.62 32.05
C ASP A 89 63.76 -18.24 31.80
N ILE A 90 63.57 -19.52 32.13
CA ILE A 90 62.27 -20.20 32.03
C ILE A 90 61.24 -19.55 32.97
N VAL A 91 61.62 -19.27 34.22
CA VAL A 91 60.72 -18.62 35.19
C VAL A 91 60.33 -17.22 34.70
N GLN A 92 61.29 -16.42 34.24
CA GLN A 92 61.00 -15.10 33.67
C GLN A 92 60.11 -15.18 32.43
N GLY A 93 60.29 -16.19 31.58
CA GLY A 93 59.43 -16.44 30.43
C GLY A 93 57.99 -16.79 30.83
N ASN A 94 57.83 -17.65 31.85
CA ASN A 94 56.53 -18.02 32.39
C ASN A 94 55.83 -16.85 33.08
N ASP A 95 56.56 -16.00 33.80
CA ASP A 95 56.00 -14.81 34.44
C ASP A 95 55.46 -13.82 33.40
N LYS A 96 56.20 -13.60 32.30
CA LYS A 96 55.72 -12.80 31.16
C LYS A 96 54.46 -13.40 30.53
N LYS A 97 54.41 -14.72 30.34
CA LYS A 97 53.24 -15.42 29.80
C LYS A 97 52.03 -15.33 30.73
N ASN A 98 52.24 -15.47 32.04
CA ASN A 98 51.19 -15.34 33.04
C ASN A 98 50.63 -13.91 33.10
N ALA A 99 51.50 -12.90 33.05
CA ALA A 99 51.06 -11.50 32.98
C ALA A 99 50.23 -11.22 31.71
N ALA A 100 50.67 -11.74 30.56
CA ALA A 100 49.93 -11.61 29.30
C ALA A 100 48.55 -12.29 29.34
N LEU A 101 48.49 -13.53 29.89
CA LEU A 101 47.22 -14.25 30.07
C LEU A 101 46.29 -13.54 31.05
N GLN A 102 46.82 -12.97 32.14
CA GLN A 102 46.03 -12.17 33.09
C GLN A 102 45.44 -10.93 32.41
N SER A 103 46.21 -10.24 31.57
CA SER A 103 45.70 -9.12 30.77
C SER A 103 44.58 -9.56 29.83
N GLN A 104 44.78 -10.67 29.08
CA GLN A 104 43.75 -11.18 28.16
C GLN A 104 42.46 -11.57 28.89
N VAL A 105 42.56 -12.20 30.06
CA VAL A 105 41.38 -12.54 30.88
C VAL A 105 40.65 -11.28 31.36
N GLN A 106 41.39 -10.23 31.72
CA GLN A 106 40.79 -8.96 32.11
C GLN A 106 40.09 -8.28 30.94
N ASP A 107 40.73 -8.23 29.77
CA ASP A 107 40.16 -7.65 28.56
C ASP A 107 38.90 -8.41 28.10
N LEU A 108 38.93 -9.74 28.15
CA LEU A 108 37.77 -10.59 27.86
C LEU A 108 36.61 -10.35 28.82
N ARG A 109 36.89 -10.19 30.12
CA ARG A 109 35.87 -9.86 31.12
C ARG A 109 35.23 -8.51 30.87
N THR A 110 36.05 -7.50 30.54
CA THR A 110 35.53 -6.16 30.20
C THR A 110 34.72 -6.20 28.90
N SER A 111 35.18 -6.92 27.87
CA SER A 111 34.43 -7.09 26.63
C SER A 111 33.10 -7.81 26.84
N LEU A 112 33.06 -8.82 27.72
CA LEU A 112 31.83 -9.54 28.05
C LEU A 112 30.84 -8.65 28.80
N ASP A 113 31.30 -7.87 29.78
CA ASP A 113 30.45 -6.92 30.52
C ASP A 113 29.85 -5.85 29.58
N THR A 114 30.66 -5.31 28.67
CA THR A 114 30.18 -4.38 27.64
C THR A 114 29.14 -5.03 26.73
N ALA A 115 29.43 -6.23 26.20
CA ALA A 115 28.50 -6.94 25.32
C ALA A 115 27.18 -7.30 26.02
N MET A 116 27.22 -7.65 27.32
CA MET A 116 26.02 -7.89 28.12
C MET A 116 25.18 -6.63 28.27
N LYS A 117 25.81 -5.48 28.61
CA LYS A 117 25.12 -4.19 28.70
C LYS A 117 24.49 -3.75 27.38
N GLU A 118 25.23 -3.91 26.28
CA GLU A 118 24.71 -3.61 24.93
C GLU A 118 23.55 -4.52 24.56
N ARG A 119 23.64 -5.82 24.86
CA ARG A 119 22.55 -6.78 24.63
C ARG A 119 21.31 -6.41 25.43
N ASP A 120 21.46 -6.10 26.72
CA ASP A 120 20.33 -5.76 27.57
C ASP A 120 19.69 -4.42 27.14
N ALA A 121 20.49 -3.44 26.73
CA ALA A 121 19.98 -2.20 26.13
C ALA A 121 19.22 -2.47 24.82
N ALA A 122 19.73 -3.35 23.96
CA ALA A 122 19.07 -3.74 22.71
C ALA A 122 17.75 -4.49 22.96
N ILE A 123 17.69 -5.36 23.99
CA ILE A 123 16.47 -6.05 24.40
C ILE A 123 15.41 -5.04 24.88
N GLU A 124 15.79 -4.08 25.72
CA GLU A 124 14.85 -3.06 26.20
C GLU A 124 14.37 -2.13 25.07
N ALA A 125 15.24 -1.77 24.12
CA ALA A 125 14.85 -1.04 22.92
C ALA A 125 13.86 -1.85 22.06
N ALA A 126 14.15 -3.13 21.80
CA ALA A 126 13.26 -4.00 21.04
C ALA A 126 11.90 -4.19 21.73
N LYS A 127 11.85 -4.32 23.06
CA LYS A 127 10.59 -4.36 23.81
C LYS A 127 9.78 -3.08 23.64
N LYS A 128 10.43 -1.91 23.68
CA LYS A 128 9.78 -0.61 23.47
C LYS A 128 9.23 -0.48 22.05
N ASP A 129 9.95 -1.00 21.06
CA ASP A 129 9.51 -0.99 19.65
C ASP A 129 8.37 -1.99 19.39
N ILE A 130 8.34 -3.13 20.09
CA ILE A 130 7.29 -4.16 19.96
C ILE A 130 5.99 -3.79 20.69
N ALA A 131 6.08 -3.09 21.82
CA ALA A 131 4.92 -2.66 22.61
C ALA A 131 3.79 -1.98 21.79
N PRO A 132 4.06 -0.99 20.91
CA PRO A 132 3.03 -0.37 20.09
C PRO A 132 2.38 -1.34 19.10
N PHE A 133 3.12 -2.31 18.56
CA PHE A 133 2.54 -3.30 17.64
C PHE A 133 1.58 -4.27 18.34
N SER A 134 1.86 -4.63 19.60
CA SER A 134 0.93 -5.43 20.41
C SER A 134 -0.38 -4.66 20.65
N ASN A 135 -0.28 -3.38 21.05
CA ASN A 135 -1.45 -2.53 21.29
C ASN A 135 -2.24 -2.29 20.00
N ALA A 136 -1.56 -1.99 18.89
CA ALA A 136 -2.17 -1.82 17.58
C ALA A 136 -2.90 -3.09 17.12
N THR A 137 -2.36 -4.27 17.41
CA THR A 137 -3.02 -5.55 17.09
C THR A 137 -4.31 -5.73 17.89
N THR A 138 -4.30 -5.41 19.19
CA THR A 138 -5.52 -5.46 20.02
C THR A 138 -6.56 -4.44 19.58
N GLU A 139 -6.15 -3.20 19.28
CA GLU A 139 -7.04 -2.15 18.78
C GLU A 139 -7.62 -2.50 17.40
N TYR A 140 -6.81 -3.04 16.51
CA TYR A 140 -7.25 -3.46 15.18
C TYR A 140 -8.28 -4.59 15.27
N SER A 141 -8.04 -5.62 16.08
CA SER A 141 -9.02 -6.70 16.31
C SER A 141 -10.35 -6.16 16.85
N LYS A 142 -10.30 -5.24 17.82
CA LYS A 142 -11.51 -4.59 18.34
C LYS A 142 -12.24 -3.78 17.27
N SER A 143 -11.51 -3.02 16.45
CA SER A 143 -12.10 -2.25 15.34
C SER A 143 -12.75 -3.16 14.29
N VAL A 144 -12.18 -4.33 14.04
CA VAL A 144 -12.77 -5.33 13.13
C VAL A 144 -14.06 -5.89 13.72
N ASP A 145 -14.07 -6.24 15.00
CA ASP A 145 -15.27 -6.72 15.70
C ASP A 145 -16.39 -5.66 15.71
N ASP A 146 -16.05 -4.40 16.02
CA ASP A 146 -16.99 -3.27 16.00
C ASP A 146 -17.56 -3.06 14.59
N MET A 147 -16.72 -3.13 13.53
CA MET A 147 -17.16 -3.00 12.15
C MET A 147 -18.08 -4.15 11.73
N GLN A 148 -17.79 -5.38 12.15
CA GLN A 148 -18.67 -6.53 11.89
C GLN A 148 -20.02 -6.36 12.57
N GLN A 149 -20.04 -5.86 13.82
CA GLN A 149 -21.28 -5.59 14.55
C GLN A 149 -22.10 -4.49 13.89
N ILE A 150 -21.48 -3.36 13.52
CA ILE A 150 -22.14 -2.24 12.82
C ILE A 150 -22.70 -2.68 11.47
N THR A 151 -21.92 -3.46 10.71
CA THR A 151 -22.37 -3.96 9.39
C THR A 151 -23.58 -4.88 9.56
N LYS A 152 -23.54 -5.77 10.56
CA LYS A 152 -24.66 -6.68 10.84
C LYS A 152 -25.89 -5.91 11.29
N SER A 153 -25.77 -4.98 12.24
CA SER A 153 -26.90 -4.18 12.70
C SER A 153 -27.49 -3.30 11.60
N SER A 154 -26.64 -2.66 10.79
CA SER A 154 -27.07 -1.86 9.64
C SER A 154 -27.81 -2.71 8.61
N LYS A 155 -27.32 -3.92 8.32
CA LYS A 155 -28.00 -4.86 7.43
C LYS A 155 -29.37 -5.27 8.00
N ASP A 156 -29.44 -5.62 9.28
CA ASP A 156 -30.68 -6.02 9.93
C ASP A 156 -31.71 -4.86 9.95
N GLU A 157 -31.27 -3.64 10.24
CA GLU A 157 -32.10 -2.43 10.18
C GLU A 157 -32.61 -2.16 8.76
N GLN A 158 -31.74 -2.28 7.76
CA GLN A 158 -32.11 -2.05 6.36
C GLN A 158 -33.09 -3.12 5.87
N GLU A 159 -32.88 -4.39 6.21
CA GLU A 159 -33.81 -5.47 5.92
C GLU A 159 -35.16 -5.28 6.61
N GLN A 160 -35.18 -4.81 7.86
CA GLN A 160 -36.42 -4.46 8.55
C GLN A 160 -37.14 -3.30 7.88
N ARG A 161 -36.43 -2.23 7.51
CA ARG A 161 -37.01 -1.10 6.77
C ARG A 161 -37.61 -1.54 5.45
N PHE A 162 -36.90 -2.35 4.66
CA PHE A 162 -37.43 -2.86 3.40
C PHE A 162 -38.62 -3.78 3.62
N ARG A 163 -38.61 -4.66 4.63
CA ARG A 163 -39.78 -5.49 4.96
C ARG A 163 -41.00 -4.65 5.32
N LEU A 164 -40.82 -3.59 6.12
CA LEU A 164 -41.90 -2.67 6.48
C LEU A 164 -42.42 -1.90 5.25
N GLN A 165 -41.53 -1.39 4.40
CA GLN A 165 -41.90 -0.70 3.16
C GLN A 165 -42.64 -1.63 2.20
N ILE A 166 -42.17 -2.86 2.00
CA ILE A 166 -42.86 -3.84 1.16
C ILE A 166 -44.25 -4.14 1.71
N SER A 167 -44.38 -4.31 3.03
CA SER A 167 -45.68 -4.54 3.66
C SER A 167 -46.62 -3.35 3.50
N ASP A 168 -46.12 -2.11 3.63
CA ASP A 168 -46.91 -0.90 3.44
C ASP A 168 -47.33 -0.71 1.98
N LEU A 169 -46.40 -0.92 1.04
CA LEU A 169 -46.69 -0.89 -0.40
C LEU A 169 -47.72 -1.95 -0.79
N GLN A 170 -47.64 -3.16 -0.23
CA GLN A 170 -48.65 -4.20 -0.46
C GLN A 170 -50.02 -3.77 0.04
N LYS A 171 -50.12 -3.21 1.25
CA LYS A 171 -51.39 -2.66 1.77
C LYS A 171 -51.93 -1.53 0.90
N ASN A 172 -51.06 -0.66 0.39
CA ASN A 172 -51.44 0.42 -0.51
C ASN A 172 -51.93 -0.11 -1.85
N ILE A 173 -51.26 -1.12 -2.42
CA ILE A 173 -51.69 -1.80 -3.67
C ILE A 173 -53.05 -2.47 -3.48
N ASP A 174 -53.27 -3.17 -2.36
CA ASP A 174 -54.53 -3.81 -2.05
C ASP A 174 -55.65 -2.77 -1.88
N GLY A 175 -55.37 -1.68 -1.16
CA GLY A 175 -56.29 -0.55 -0.98
C GLY A 175 -56.64 0.13 -2.29
N LEU A 176 -55.65 0.48 -3.11
CA LEU A 176 -55.85 1.07 -4.43
C LEU A 176 -56.58 0.12 -5.39
N SER A 177 -56.36 -1.19 -5.28
CA SER A 177 -57.09 -2.18 -6.08
C SER A 177 -58.57 -2.22 -5.70
N ALA A 178 -58.88 -2.22 -4.40
CA ALA A 178 -60.25 -2.14 -3.91
C ALA A 178 -60.93 -0.81 -4.29
N GLU A 179 -60.19 0.30 -4.22
CA GLU A 179 -60.67 1.61 -4.67
C GLU A 179 -60.92 1.63 -6.18
N ARG A 180 -60.01 1.07 -6.97
CA ARG A 180 -60.19 0.93 -8.42
C ARG A 180 -61.40 0.07 -8.76
N ASP A 181 -61.66 -1.02 -8.03
CA ASP A 181 -62.82 -1.87 -8.28
C ASP A 181 -64.13 -1.18 -7.91
N THR A 182 -64.15 -0.41 -6.81
CA THR A 182 -65.31 0.41 -6.44
C THR A 182 -65.53 1.57 -7.40
N LEU A 183 -64.48 2.26 -7.83
CA LEU A 183 -64.55 3.30 -8.85
C LEU A 183 -65.00 2.74 -10.19
N ARG A 184 -64.49 1.58 -10.61
CA ARG A 184 -64.94 0.89 -11.83
C ARG A 184 -66.41 0.53 -11.76
N THR A 185 -66.87 -0.02 -10.63
CA THR A 185 -68.30 -0.32 -10.41
C THR A 185 -69.14 0.96 -10.47
N ARG A 186 -68.67 2.04 -9.86
CA ARG A 186 -69.34 3.36 -9.93
C ARG A 186 -69.32 3.94 -11.33
N LEU A 187 -68.22 3.79 -12.07
CA LEU A 187 -68.09 4.22 -13.45
C LEU A 187 -69.05 3.43 -14.32
N GLU A 188 -69.11 2.11 -14.21
CA GLU A 188 -70.09 1.29 -14.95
C GLU A 188 -71.53 1.68 -14.62
N GLN A 189 -71.83 2.01 -13.36
CA GLN A 189 -73.14 2.53 -12.96
C GLN A 189 -73.40 3.95 -13.50
N ALA A 190 -72.38 4.81 -13.47
CA ALA A 190 -72.43 6.17 -13.99
C ALA A 190 -72.53 6.17 -15.51
N GLU A 191 -71.87 5.26 -16.23
CA GLU A 191 -71.97 5.03 -17.67
C GLU A 191 -73.31 4.41 -18.03
N LYS A 192 -73.88 3.50 -17.23
CA LYS A 192 -75.27 3.02 -17.44
C LYS A 192 -76.29 4.15 -17.25
N LYS A 193 -76.08 5.02 -16.26
CA LYS A 193 -76.91 6.22 -16.07
C LYS A 193 -76.64 7.26 -17.17
N LEU A 194 -75.38 7.49 -17.52
CA LEU A 194 -74.96 8.47 -18.51
C LEU A 194 -75.38 8.01 -19.89
N SER A 195 -75.32 6.73 -20.27
CA SER A 195 -75.89 6.20 -21.52
C SER A 195 -77.41 6.31 -21.56
N ALA A 196 -78.08 6.24 -20.42
CA ALA A 196 -79.50 6.59 -20.31
C ALA A 196 -79.75 8.12 -20.40
N PHE A 197 -78.72 8.95 -20.20
CA PHE A 197 -78.72 10.41 -20.33
C PHE A 197 -77.84 10.94 -21.49
N ALA A 198 -77.30 10.05 -22.34
CA ALA A 198 -76.20 10.39 -23.24
C ALA A 198 -76.81 11.00 -24.48
N VAL A 199 -76.89 12.32 -24.45
CA VAL A 199 -76.62 13.11 -25.64
C VAL A 199 -75.23 12.70 -26.14
N LYS A 200 -75.13 12.44 -27.45
CA LYS A 200 -73.97 11.91 -28.17
C LYS A 200 -72.62 12.55 -27.74
N PRO A 201 -71.48 11.82 -27.87
CA PRO A 201 -70.15 12.34 -27.58
C PRO A 201 -69.85 13.62 -28.36
N GLU A 202 -68.99 14.48 -27.79
CA GLU A 202 -68.41 15.65 -28.45
C GLU A 202 -68.06 15.32 -29.91
N ASP A 203 -68.52 16.22 -30.77
CA ASP A 203 -68.41 16.12 -32.21
C ASP A 203 -66.93 15.86 -32.59
N PRO A 204 -66.61 14.78 -33.34
CA PRO A 204 -65.27 14.53 -33.88
C PRO A 204 -64.66 15.73 -34.63
N SER A 205 -65.50 16.68 -35.06
CA SER A 205 -65.10 17.97 -35.61
C SER A 205 -64.23 18.82 -34.67
N SER A 206 -64.32 18.61 -33.34
CA SER A 206 -63.52 19.35 -32.34
C SER A 206 -62.03 19.00 -32.35
N LEU A 207 -61.67 17.84 -32.90
CA LEU A 207 -60.28 17.37 -33.04
C LEU A 207 -59.65 17.79 -34.37
N VAL A 208 -60.42 18.42 -35.25
CA VAL A 208 -59.96 18.86 -36.57
C VAL A 208 -59.44 20.30 -36.46
N ASP A 209 -58.17 20.50 -36.77
CA ASP A 209 -57.54 21.81 -36.73
C ASP A 209 -57.82 22.65 -37.99
N GLY A 210 -58.19 22.01 -39.10
CA GLY A 210 -58.50 22.64 -40.39
C GLY A 210 -58.75 21.62 -41.51
N HIS A 211 -58.97 22.10 -42.72
CA HIS A 211 -59.22 21.30 -43.91
C HIS A 211 -58.38 21.77 -45.11
N ILE A 212 -58.17 20.82 -46.03
CA ILE A 212 -57.61 21.12 -47.34
C ILE A 212 -58.69 21.68 -48.26
N ILE A 213 -58.59 22.96 -48.61
CA ILE A 213 -59.48 23.60 -49.58
C ILE A 213 -59.19 23.11 -50.99
N GLU A 214 -57.90 22.98 -51.34
CA GLU A 214 -57.52 22.66 -52.71
C GLU A 214 -56.19 21.92 -52.77
N VAL A 215 -56.18 20.89 -53.62
CA VAL A 215 -54.99 20.11 -53.96
C VAL A 215 -54.69 20.42 -55.41
N GLY A 216 -53.64 21.19 -55.67
CA GLY A 216 -53.36 21.62 -57.04
C GLY A 216 -52.40 22.79 -57.12
N GLY A 217 -51.32 22.59 -57.86
CA GLY A 217 -50.28 23.56 -58.15
C GLY A 217 -49.03 22.84 -58.66
N PRO A 218 -48.04 23.56 -59.20
CA PRO A 218 -46.70 23.00 -59.36
C PRO A 218 -46.18 22.46 -58.00
N ASP A 219 -45.39 21.39 -58.02
CA ASP A 219 -44.59 20.91 -56.88
C ASP A 219 -45.34 20.37 -55.63
N SER A 220 -46.48 19.69 -55.80
CA SER A 220 -47.20 19.04 -54.69
C SER A 220 -47.66 20.02 -53.60
N THR A 221 -48.20 21.16 -54.02
CA THR A 221 -48.71 22.23 -53.16
C THR A 221 -50.20 22.03 -52.84
N VAL A 222 -50.60 22.33 -51.60
CA VAL A 222 -51.97 22.29 -51.09
C VAL A 222 -52.34 23.62 -50.42
N TYR A 223 -53.63 23.96 -50.44
CA TYR A 223 -54.18 25.15 -49.80
C TYR A 223 -55.08 24.76 -48.63
N LEU A 224 -54.90 25.44 -47.51
CA LEU A 224 -55.55 25.15 -46.22
C LEU A 224 -56.50 26.28 -45.83
N ASP A 225 -57.60 25.94 -45.16
CA ASP A 225 -58.60 26.88 -44.63
C ASP A 225 -58.20 27.57 -43.31
N ILE A 226 -56.95 27.37 -42.89
CA ILE A 226 -56.36 27.97 -41.71
C ILE A 226 -55.23 28.93 -42.06
N GLY A 227 -55.09 29.99 -41.27
CA GLY A 227 -54.24 31.14 -41.56
C GLY A 227 -53.75 31.82 -40.27
N GLN A 228 -53.30 33.07 -40.37
CA GLN A 228 -52.73 33.82 -39.24
C GLN A 228 -53.73 34.01 -38.10
N LYS A 229 -55.02 34.22 -38.38
CA LYS A 229 -56.05 34.36 -37.34
C LYS A 229 -56.22 33.08 -36.52
N HIS A 230 -55.91 31.93 -37.12
CA HIS A 230 -55.90 30.63 -36.46
C HIS A 230 -54.56 30.35 -35.75
N ARG A 231 -53.58 31.26 -35.85
CA ARG A 231 -52.21 31.13 -35.32
C ARG A 231 -51.32 30.15 -36.10
N VAL A 232 -51.62 29.94 -37.38
CA VAL A 232 -50.74 29.21 -38.28
C VAL A 232 -49.53 30.08 -38.63
N VAL A 233 -48.32 29.51 -38.59
CA VAL A 233 -47.09 30.18 -39.04
C VAL A 233 -46.36 29.37 -40.11
N PRO A 234 -45.55 30.01 -40.97
CA PRO A 234 -44.67 29.30 -41.90
C PRO A 234 -43.77 28.29 -41.18
N GLY A 235 -43.61 27.11 -41.76
CA GLY A 235 -42.81 26.01 -41.23
C GLY A 235 -43.60 24.97 -40.43
N MET A 236 -44.81 25.28 -39.95
CA MET A 236 -45.64 24.33 -39.21
C MET A 236 -46.01 23.12 -40.05
N THR A 237 -46.04 21.94 -39.44
CA THR A 237 -46.51 20.71 -40.08
C THR A 237 -47.87 20.26 -39.60
N PHE A 238 -48.62 19.63 -40.49
CA PHE A 238 -49.89 18.98 -40.17
C PHE A 238 -49.90 17.56 -40.74
N GLU A 239 -50.53 16.65 -40.02
CA GLU A 239 -50.87 15.31 -40.50
C GLU A 239 -52.28 15.34 -41.10
N VAL A 240 -52.42 14.75 -42.28
CA VAL A 240 -53.64 14.79 -43.08
C VAL A 240 -54.38 13.46 -42.94
N PHE A 241 -55.67 13.51 -42.62
CA PHE A 241 -56.56 12.35 -42.55
C PHE A 241 -57.73 12.52 -43.53
N SER A 242 -58.36 11.41 -43.93
CA SER A 242 -59.48 11.49 -44.88
C SER A 242 -60.77 11.98 -44.24
N THR A 243 -61.02 11.63 -42.96
CA THR A 243 -62.20 12.07 -42.20
C THR A 243 -61.84 12.27 -40.73
N ALA A 244 -62.64 13.07 -40.02
CA ALA A 244 -62.51 13.34 -38.59
C ALA A 244 -62.63 12.06 -37.73
N GLU A 245 -63.27 11.01 -38.23
CA GLU A 245 -63.46 9.73 -37.52
C GLU A 245 -62.21 8.85 -37.53
N GLN A 246 -61.28 9.10 -38.47
CA GLN A 246 -59.99 8.40 -38.55
C GLN A 246 -58.93 8.97 -37.61
N VAL A 247 -59.31 10.02 -36.89
CA VAL A 247 -58.48 10.71 -35.92
C VAL A 247 -58.47 9.88 -34.63
N PRO A 248 -57.30 9.42 -34.15
CA PRO A 248 -57.22 8.71 -32.88
C PRO A 248 -57.68 9.63 -31.74
N ALA A 249 -58.74 9.27 -31.03
CA ALA A 249 -59.27 10.02 -29.88
C ALA A 249 -58.27 10.08 -28.69
N ASN A 250 -57.29 9.17 -28.64
CA ASN A 250 -56.22 9.17 -27.64
C ASN A 250 -54.87 9.50 -28.30
N ALA A 251 -54.42 10.75 -28.12
CA ALA A 251 -53.21 11.34 -28.70
C ALA A 251 -51.88 10.84 -28.07
N GLU A 252 -51.82 9.61 -27.58
CA GLU A 252 -50.61 9.06 -26.94
C GLU A 252 -49.65 8.40 -27.94
N GLY A 253 -50.14 8.04 -29.13
CA GLY A 253 -49.40 7.36 -30.21
C GLY A 253 -48.85 8.28 -31.31
N ASN A 254 -48.06 7.70 -32.23
CA ASN A 254 -47.69 8.33 -33.50
C ASN A 254 -48.96 8.49 -34.35
N VAL A 255 -49.63 9.63 -34.23
CA VAL A 255 -50.78 10.01 -35.06
C VAL A 255 -50.27 10.25 -36.47
N ARG A 256 -50.27 9.18 -37.29
CA ARG A 256 -49.72 9.19 -38.64
C ARG A 256 -50.85 9.16 -39.65
N GLY A 257 -51.07 10.28 -40.29
CA GLY A 257 -52.06 10.45 -41.35
C GLY A 257 -51.58 9.90 -42.69
N LYS A 258 -52.47 9.99 -43.69
CA LYS A 258 -52.17 9.59 -45.07
C LYS A 258 -51.13 10.50 -45.73
N ALA A 259 -50.96 11.72 -45.24
CA ALA A 259 -49.91 12.63 -45.68
C ALA A 259 -49.42 13.53 -44.54
N SER A 260 -48.22 14.07 -44.71
CA SER A 260 -47.70 15.19 -43.92
C SER A 260 -47.52 16.38 -44.83
N ILE A 261 -47.91 17.56 -44.36
CA ILE A 261 -47.76 18.82 -45.10
C ILE A 261 -47.00 19.82 -44.25
N GLN A 262 -46.27 20.73 -44.89
CA GLN A 262 -45.55 21.83 -44.23
C GLN A 262 -46.00 23.16 -44.81
N VAL A 263 -46.39 24.09 -43.95
CA VAL A 263 -46.87 25.42 -44.32
C VAL A 263 -45.71 26.26 -44.89
N LEU A 264 -45.90 26.80 -46.09
CA LEU A 264 -44.92 27.66 -46.77
C LEU A 264 -45.24 29.14 -46.60
N ARG A 265 -46.51 29.50 -46.76
CA ARG A 265 -46.99 30.90 -46.72
C ARG A 265 -48.32 30.95 -46.00
N VAL A 266 -48.53 32.00 -45.22
CA VAL A 266 -49.74 32.20 -44.42
C VAL A 266 -50.32 33.56 -44.71
N THR A 267 -51.62 33.61 -45.01
CA THR A 267 -52.42 34.84 -45.10
C THR A 267 -53.36 34.93 -43.88
N ASN A 268 -54.24 35.92 -43.82
CA ASN A 268 -55.12 36.10 -42.65
C ASN A 268 -55.96 34.87 -42.33
N ASP A 269 -56.59 34.27 -43.35
CA ASP A 269 -57.60 33.21 -43.18
C ASP A 269 -57.21 31.89 -43.86
N THR A 270 -56.20 31.89 -44.74
CA THR A 270 -55.76 30.68 -45.46
C THR A 270 -54.24 30.55 -45.48
N SER A 271 -53.75 29.36 -45.78
CA SER A 271 -52.32 29.11 -45.94
C SER A 271 -52.02 28.17 -47.10
N THR A 272 -50.80 28.28 -47.63
CA THR A 272 -50.27 27.41 -48.67
C THR A 272 -49.22 26.50 -48.05
N ALA A 273 -49.35 25.21 -48.24
CA ALA A 273 -48.44 24.20 -47.71
C ALA A 273 -47.94 23.26 -48.83
N ARG A 274 -46.79 22.63 -48.60
CA ARG A 274 -46.25 21.60 -49.49
C ARG A 274 -46.39 20.23 -48.84
N VAL A 275 -46.74 19.23 -49.62
CA VAL A 275 -46.74 17.83 -49.16
C VAL A 275 -45.29 17.36 -48.99
N THR A 276 -44.92 17.01 -47.76
CA THR A 276 -43.58 16.48 -47.41
C THR A 276 -43.57 14.96 -47.41
N ARG A 277 -44.71 14.33 -47.13
CA ARG A 277 -44.90 12.87 -47.13
C ARG A 277 -46.28 12.53 -47.64
N SER A 278 -46.41 11.51 -48.48
CA SER A 278 -47.70 10.94 -48.88
C SER A 278 -47.64 9.42 -48.91
N SER A 279 -48.67 8.76 -48.41
CA SER A 279 -48.84 7.31 -48.52
C SER A 279 -49.25 6.94 -49.95
N PRO A 280 -48.55 6.02 -50.65
CA PRO A 280 -48.81 5.70 -52.05
C PRO A 280 -50.26 5.26 -52.36
N ASN A 281 -50.94 4.67 -51.38
CA ASN A 281 -52.29 4.11 -51.55
C ASN A 281 -53.40 5.03 -51.04
N GLN A 282 -53.09 6.24 -50.54
CA GLN A 282 -54.07 7.19 -50.01
C GLN A 282 -53.68 8.62 -50.42
N PRO A 283 -54.12 9.08 -51.61
CA PRO A 283 -53.81 10.43 -52.08
C PRO A 283 -54.48 11.49 -51.20
N VAL A 284 -53.86 12.68 -51.18
CA VAL A 284 -54.41 13.88 -50.55
C VAL A 284 -55.53 14.43 -51.43
N SER A 285 -56.67 14.72 -50.81
CA SER A 285 -57.91 15.16 -51.45
C SER A 285 -58.42 16.45 -50.82
N ARG A 286 -59.26 17.17 -51.57
CA ARG A 286 -60.04 18.28 -51.01
C ARG A 286 -60.92 17.77 -49.86
N ASN A 287 -61.07 18.59 -48.82
CA ASN A 287 -61.78 18.34 -47.57
C ASN A 287 -61.15 17.31 -46.63
N ASP A 288 -59.92 16.86 -46.92
CA ASP A 288 -59.17 16.13 -45.92
C ASP A 288 -58.94 17.00 -44.68
N VAL A 289 -58.96 16.35 -43.51
CA VAL A 289 -58.82 17.01 -42.22
C VAL A 289 -57.35 17.11 -41.81
N LEU A 290 -56.99 18.21 -41.18
CA LEU A 290 -55.65 18.54 -40.71
C LEU A 290 -55.59 18.41 -39.20
N ILE A 291 -54.52 17.79 -38.71
CA ILE A 291 -54.27 17.66 -37.27
C ILE A 291 -52.80 17.94 -36.96
N ASN A 292 -52.57 18.66 -35.89
CA ASN A 292 -51.27 18.83 -35.27
C ASN A 292 -51.35 18.51 -33.78
N ALA A 293 -50.48 17.62 -33.30
CA ALA A 293 -50.48 17.18 -31.89
C ALA A 293 -50.04 18.26 -30.88
N VAL A 294 -49.46 19.37 -31.34
CA VAL A 294 -48.93 20.45 -30.48
C VAL A 294 -49.50 21.82 -30.81
N TYR A 295 -50.56 21.88 -31.63
CA TYR A 295 -51.24 23.13 -32.01
C TYR A 295 -52.75 22.92 -32.02
N SER A 296 -53.49 23.98 -31.65
CA SER A 296 -54.94 24.03 -31.79
C SER A 296 -55.35 25.44 -32.21
N PRO A 297 -56.31 25.60 -33.14
CA PRO A 297 -56.83 26.91 -33.54
C PRO A 297 -57.63 27.58 -32.41
N THR A 298 -58.16 26.81 -31.47
CA THR A 298 -59.06 27.29 -30.40
C THR A 298 -58.45 27.21 -29.00
N TYR A 299 -57.40 26.41 -28.80
CA TYR A 299 -56.74 26.20 -27.51
C TYR A 299 -55.27 26.63 -27.50
N THR A 300 -54.79 27.16 -26.38
CA THR A 300 -53.38 27.55 -26.18
C THR A 300 -52.72 26.57 -25.25
N TYR A 301 -51.89 25.68 -25.81
CA TYR A 301 -51.16 24.70 -25.02
C TYR A 301 -50.15 25.34 -24.08
N ARG A 302 -50.13 24.86 -22.84
CA ARG A 302 -49.21 25.23 -21.78
C ARG A 302 -48.13 24.16 -21.68
N MET A 303 -46.91 24.57 -21.95
CA MET A 303 -45.77 23.65 -22.05
C MET A 303 -44.66 24.08 -21.10
N MET A 304 -44.02 23.10 -20.45
CA MET A 304 -42.79 23.31 -19.69
C MET A 304 -41.60 22.81 -20.51
N VAL A 305 -40.50 23.56 -20.56
CA VAL A 305 -39.28 23.17 -21.29
C VAL A 305 -38.11 23.06 -20.32
N TYR A 306 -37.53 21.86 -20.23
CA TYR A 306 -36.39 21.61 -19.35
C TYR A 306 -35.38 20.62 -19.94
N GLY A 307 -34.09 20.85 -19.64
CA GLY A 307 -32.98 19.98 -20.04
C GLY A 307 -31.99 20.65 -20.99
N VAL A 308 -31.03 19.86 -21.46
CA VAL A 308 -30.07 20.29 -22.49
C VAL A 308 -30.53 19.80 -23.86
N PHE A 309 -30.41 20.67 -24.85
CA PHE A 309 -30.91 20.40 -26.19
C PHE A 309 -29.78 20.52 -27.19
N ASP A 310 -29.87 19.72 -28.26
CA ASP A 310 -29.04 19.82 -29.46
C ASP A 310 -29.97 20.22 -30.62
N VAL A 311 -30.30 21.52 -30.64
CA VAL A 311 -31.24 22.14 -31.58
C VAL A 311 -30.60 22.32 -32.96
N ASN A 312 -29.29 22.58 -32.99
CA ASN A 312 -28.53 22.80 -34.22
C ASN A 312 -27.99 21.49 -34.85
N ASN A 313 -28.13 20.36 -34.14
CA ASN A 313 -27.73 19.03 -34.57
C ASN A 313 -26.21 18.87 -34.77
N ASP A 314 -25.41 19.57 -33.95
CA ASP A 314 -23.94 19.51 -33.95
C ASP A 314 -23.36 18.43 -33.03
N GLY A 315 -24.23 17.70 -32.31
CA GLY A 315 -23.87 16.64 -31.38
C GLY A 315 -23.55 17.13 -29.96
N LYS A 316 -23.66 18.43 -29.68
CA LYS A 316 -23.34 19.04 -28.38
C LYS A 316 -24.56 19.71 -27.77
N ALA A 317 -25.28 18.96 -26.94
CA ALA A 317 -26.42 19.50 -26.23
C ALA A 317 -26.01 20.58 -25.20
N SER A 318 -26.73 21.71 -25.17
CA SER A 318 -26.47 22.81 -24.23
C SER A 318 -27.73 23.31 -23.53
N THR A 319 -27.56 23.95 -22.38
CA THR A 319 -28.66 24.58 -21.61
C THR A 319 -29.19 25.84 -22.28
N GLY A 320 -28.33 26.58 -23.01
CA GLY A 320 -28.71 27.80 -23.73
C GLY A 320 -29.71 27.54 -24.85
N GLU A 321 -29.65 26.37 -25.48
CA GLU A 321 -30.55 25.99 -26.57
C GLU A 321 -31.99 25.73 -26.12
N ALA A 322 -32.24 25.55 -24.82
CA ALA A 322 -33.59 25.52 -24.27
C ALA A 322 -34.36 26.83 -24.56
N ALA A 323 -33.67 27.98 -24.56
CA ALA A 323 -34.28 29.27 -24.87
C ALA A 323 -34.81 29.33 -26.31
N VAL A 324 -34.11 28.69 -27.26
CA VAL A 324 -34.54 28.59 -28.66
C VAL A 324 -35.85 27.84 -28.76
N ILE A 325 -36.02 26.77 -27.98
CA ILE A 325 -37.25 25.98 -27.95
C ILE A 325 -38.39 26.76 -27.31
N ARG A 326 -38.13 27.49 -26.22
CA ARG A 326 -39.14 28.34 -25.58
C ARG A 326 -39.66 29.41 -26.54
N ASN A 327 -38.76 30.09 -27.25
CA ASN A 327 -39.14 31.09 -28.25
C ASN A 327 -39.98 30.46 -29.38
N ARG A 328 -39.61 29.27 -29.85
CA ARG A 328 -40.37 28.53 -30.87
C ARG A 328 -41.77 28.16 -30.42
N ILE A 329 -41.94 27.68 -29.19
CA ILE A 329 -43.26 27.39 -28.61
C ILE A 329 -44.14 28.66 -28.60
N GLN A 330 -43.55 29.79 -28.23
CA GLN A 330 -44.24 31.08 -28.20
C GLN A 330 -44.62 31.56 -29.60
N GLU A 331 -43.74 31.41 -30.59
CA GLU A 331 -44.02 31.71 -32.01
C GLU A 331 -45.19 30.91 -32.55
N TRP A 332 -45.38 29.67 -32.07
CA TRP A 332 -46.52 28.80 -32.44
C TRP A 332 -47.79 29.06 -31.63
N GLY A 333 -47.80 30.11 -30.82
CA GLY A 333 -48.96 30.49 -30.01
C GLY A 333 -49.17 29.62 -28.77
N GLY A 334 -48.18 28.78 -28.41
CA GLY A 334 -48.14 28.06 -27.15
C GLY A 334 -47.63 28.95 -26.00
N LYS A 335 -47.99 28.60 -24.77
CA LYS A 335 -47.54 29.29 -23.56
C LYS A 335 -46.47 28.46 -22.86
N VAL A 336 -45.26 29.00 -22.79
CA VAL A 336 -44.19 28.40 -21.99
C VAL A 336 -44.40 28.77 -20.52
N ILE A 337 -44.44 27.78 -19.65
CA ILE A 337 -44.47 27.95 -18.20
C ILE A 337 -43.04 27.79 -17.69
N ASP A 338 -42.51 28.87 -17.13
CA ASP A 338 -41.20 28.88 -16.48
C ASP A 338 -41.41 28.59 -14.99
N SER A 339 -41.33 27.31 -14.63
CA SER A 339 -41.45 26.82 -13.26
C SER A 339 -40.36 25.79 -12.97
N GLU A 340 -39.89 25.73 -11.73
CA GLU A 340 -38.91 24.71 -11.31
C GLU A 340 -39.54 23.32 -11.04
N LYS A 341 -40.87 23.25 -11.10
CA LYS A 341 -41.70 22.08 -10.79
C LYS A 341 -42.81 21.95 -11.82
N VAL A 342 -43.26 20.71 -12.04
CA VAL A 342 -44.40 20.42 -12.90
C VAL A 342 -45.67 20.95 -12.24
N THR A 343 -46.43 21.78 -12.95
CA THR A 343 -47.75 22.26 -12.51
C THR A 343 -48.85 21.43 -13.16
N GLY A 344 -49.97 21.24 -12.46
CA GLY A 344 -51.06 20.37 -12.93
C GLY A 344 -51.87 20.91 -14.11
N ASP A 345 -51.60 22.13 -14.54
CA ASP A 345 -52.23 22.82 -15.68
C ASP A 345 -51.32 22.82 -16.94
N LEU A 346 -50.31 21.96 -16.96
CA LEU A 346 -49.47 21.73 -18.14
C LEU A 346 -50.10 20.68 -19.04
N ASP A 347 -50.16 20.97 -20.33
CA ASP A 347 -50.60 20.00 -21.33
C ASP A 347 -49.44 19.08 -21.74
N PHE A 348 -48.22 19.60 -21.79
CA PHE A 348 -47.02 18.84 -22.17
C PHE A 348 -45.77 19.29 -21.42
N VAL A 349 -44.84 18.36 -21.23
CA VAL A 349 -43.47 18.67 -20.82
C VAL A 349 -42.51 18.34 -21.96
N VAL A 350 -41.79 19.33 -22.45
CA VAL A 350 -40.73 19.17 -23.46
C VAL A 350 -39.40 18.98 -22.75
N ILE A 351 -38.86 17.77 -22.84
CA ILE A 351 -37.63 17.36 -22.16
C ILE A 351 -36.47 17.19 -23.15
N GLY A 352 -35.33 17.73 -22.78
CA GLY A 352 -34.06 17.59 -23.50
C GLY A 352 -33.37 16.25 -23.25
N ASN A 353 -32.11 16.16 -23.66
CA ASN A 353 -31.29 14.99 -23.39
C ASN A 353 -31.01 14.86 -21.88
N PRO A 354 -30.91 13.63 -21.36
CA PRO A 354 -30.53 13.41 -19.97
C PRO A 354 -29.13 13.97 -19.71
N PRO A 355 -28.95 14.81 -18.68
CA PRO A 355 -27.62 15.27 -18.29
C PRO A 355 -26.80 14.09 -17.75
N SER A 356 -25.49 14.09 -18.02
CA SER A 356 -24.58 13.12 -17.43
C SER A 356 -24.47 13.34 -15.92
N GLU A 357 -24.43 12.25 -15.15
CA GLU A 357 -24.16 12.33 -13.73
C GLU A 357 -22.77 12.96 -13.49
N PRO A 358 -22.68 14.04 -12.70
CA PRO A 358 -21.40 14.70 -12.47
C PRO A 358 -20.46 13.78 -11.68
N LEU A 359 -19.20 13.69 -12.13
CA LEU A 359 -18.18 12.90 -11.44
C LEU A 359 -17.89 13.48 -10.04
N PRO A 360 -17.59 12.63 -9.04
CA PRO A 360 -17.21 13.11 -7.72
C PRO A 360 -16.02 14.07 -7.79
N LEU A 361 -16.09 15.16 -7.03
CA LEU A 361 -15.01 16.14 -6.93
C LEU A 361 -13.74 15.50 -6.37
N SER A 362 -12.59 15.87 -6.92
CA SER A 362 -11.28 15.57 -6.33
C SER A 362 -11.13 16.31 -4.98
N PRO A 363 -10.40 15.75 -3.99
CA PRO A 363 -10.07 16.47 -2.75
C PRO A 363 -9.29 17.78 -2.98
N SER A 364 -8.72 17.99 -4.16
CA SER A 364 -7.96 19.18 -4.56
C SER A 364 -8.72 20.12 -5.49
N ALA A 365 -10.05 19.96 -5.63
CA ALA A 365 -10.83 20.72 -6.61
C ALA A 365 -10.84 22.23 -6.32
N GLY A 366 -10.68 23.04 -7.36
CA GLY A 366 -10.77 24.50 -7.27
C GLY A 366 -12.20 25.03 -7.33
N ASP A 367 -12.40 26.32 -7.04
CA ASP A 367 -13.73 26.96 -6.99
C ASP A 367 -14.57 26.77 -8.28
N ILE A 368 -13.93 26.83 -9.45
CA ILE A 368 -14.59 26.64 -10.76
C ILE A 368 -15.11 25.20 -10.91
N GLU A 369 -14.34 24.22 -10.45
CA GLU A 369 -14.72 22.80 -10.52
C GLU A 369 -15.86 22.50 -9.55
N ILE A 370 -15.82 23.11 -8.36
CA ILE A 370 -16.90 23.03 -7.36
C ILE A 370 -18.20 23.60 -7.94
N GLU A 371 -18.16 24.79 -8.53
CA GLU A 371 -19.35 25.41 -9.13
C GLU A 371 -19.92 24.58 -10.29
N ALA A 372 -19.06 24.09 -11.19
CA ALA A 372 -19.46 23.22 -12.29
C ALA A 372 -20.11 21.91 -11.80
N PHE A 373 -19.55 21.31 -10.74
CA PHE A 373 -20.13 20.12 -10.10
C PHE A 373 -21.49 20.42 -9.47
N THR A 374 -21.62 21.52 -8.72
CA THR A 374 -22.89 21.92 -8.10
C THR A 374 -23.97 22.17 -9.15
N GLN A 375 -23.66 22.89 -10.23
CA GLN A 375 -24.59 23.12 -11.34
C GLN A 375 -24.97 21.81 -12.04
N GLY A 376 -23.98 20.96 -12.34
CA GLY A 376 -24.22 19.65 -12.95
C GLY A 376 -25.13 18.75 -12.10
N LYS A 377 -24.90 18.72 -10.79
CA LYS A 377 -25.69 17.94 -9.84
C LYS A 377 -27.12 18.46 -9.74
N ASN A 378 -27.30 19.78 -9.62
CA ASN A 378 -28.63 20.39 -9.59
C ASN A 378 -29.42 20.12 -10.88
N ASN A 379 -28.76 20.19 -12.04
CA ASN A 379 -29.36 19.88 -13.33
C ASN A 379 -29.78 18.42 -13.44
N TYR A 380 -28.93 17.49 -12.98
CA TYR A 380 -29.22 16.06 -12.92
C TYR A 380 -30.43 15.77 -12.02
N GLU A 381 -30.42 16.24 -10.78
CA GLU A 381 -31.50 16.02 -9.83
C GLU A 381 -32.82 16.64 -10.30
N THR A 382 -32.78 17.85 -10.86
CA THR A 382 -33.97 18.54 -11.35
C THR A 382 -34.55 17.86 -12.59
N TYR A 383 -33.71 17.37 -13.51
CA TYR A 383 -34.16 16.61 -14.69
C TYR A 383 -35.00 15.38 -14.28
N TYR A 384 -34.46 14.54 -13.40
CA TYR A 384 -35.15 13.34 -12.95
C TYR A 384 -36.37 13.65 -12.07
N ARG A 385 -36.33 14.74 -11.30
CA ARG A 385 -37.49 15.23 -10.55
C ARG A 385 -38.64 15.60 -11.48
N ILE A 386 -38.40 16.46 -12.47
CA ILE A 386 -39.43 16.88 -13.44
C ILE A 386 -39.98 15.69 -14.21
N MET A 387 -39.11 14.76 -14.63
CA MET A 387 -39.54 13.54 -15.33
C MET A 387 -40.47 12.70 -14.47
N LYS A 388 -40.12 12.49 -13.20
CA LYS A 388 -40.97 11.77 -12.25
C LYS A 388 -42.28 12.50 -11.98
N GLU A 389 -42.24 13.80 -11.71
CA GLU A 389 -43.44 14.60 -11.47
C GLU A 389 -44.40 14.59 -12.67
N ALA A 390 -43.88 14.66 -13.90
CA ALA A 390 -44.69 14.56 -15.12
C ALA A 390 -45.33 13.18 -15.27
N MET A 391 -44.59 12.10 -14.99
CA MET A 391 -45.12 10.73 -15.01
C MET A 391 -46.21 10.51 -13.95
N ASP A 392 -45.97 10.97 -12.72
CA ASP A 392 -46.92 10.86 -11.61
C ASP A 392 -48.21 11.66 -11.90
N ALA A 393 -48.06 12.84 -12.51
CA ALA A 393 -49.19 13.69 -12.94
C ALA A 393 -49.84 13.23 -14.25
N ARG A 394 -49.33 12.18 -14.90
CA ARG A 394 -49.76 11.68 -16.22
C ARG A 394 -49.73 12.76 -17.32
N ILE A 395 -48.82 13.72 -17.20
CA ILE A 395 -48.60 14.74 -18.22
C ILE A 395 -47.67 14.14 -19.29
N PRO A 396 -48.05 14.16 -20.58
CA PRO A 396 -47.22 13.62 -21.64
C PRO A 396 -45.86 14.32 -21.75
N VAL A 397 -44.79 13.52 -21.82
CA VAL A 397 -43.41 13.99 -21.99
C VAL A 397 -42.99 13.83 -23.45
N LEU A 398 -42.60 14.94 -24.08
CA LEU A 398 -42.13 15.01 -25.46
C LEU A 398 -40.62 15.24 -25.48
N ASN A 399 -39.88 14.36 -26.17
CA ASN A 399 -38.47 14.62 -26.45
C ASN A 399 -38.33 15.63 -27.61
N TRP A 400 -37.17 16.27 -27.71
CA TRP A 400 -36.88 17.27 -28.76
C TRP A 400 -37.13 16.75 -30.18
N ASN A 401 -36.73 15.52 -30.48
CA ASN A 401 -36.91 14.94 -31.81
C ASN A 401 -38.38 14.78 -32.19
N ARG A 402 -39.23 14.34 -31.26
CA ARG A 402 -40.67 14.21 -31.45
C ARG A 402 -41.30 15.59 -31.57
N PHE A 403 -40.90 16.53 -30.73
CA PHE A 403 -41.38 17.90 -30.80
C PHE A 403 -41.03 18.57 -32.15
N ARG A 404 -39.79 18.44 -32.62
CA ARG A 404 -39.32 18.90 -33.93
C ARG A 404 -40.10 18.29 -35.10
N ALA A 405 -40.42 17.00 -35.01
CA ALA A 405 -41.19 16.31 -36.04
C ALA A 405 -42.64 16.80 -36.12
N LEU A 406 -43.26 17.10 -34.98
CA LEU A 406 -44.63 17.59 -34.90
C LEU A 406 -44.77 19.06 -35.34
N THR A 407 -43.68 19.81 -35.28
CA THR A 407 -43.66 21.25 -35.56
C THR A 407 -43.01 21.59 -36.89
N GLY A 408 -42.49 20.59 -37.61
CA GLY A 408 -42.03 20.74 -38.98
C GLY A 408 -40.61 21.27 -39.15
N GLN A 409 -39.81 21.24 -38.08
CA GLN A 409 -38.44 21.76 -38.08
C GLN A 409 -37.39 20.75 -38.55
N GLY A 410 -37.78 19.83 -39.42
CA GLY A 410 -36.88 18.88 -40.07
C GLY A 410 -36.62 19.27 -41.52
N ASN A 411 -35.60 20.10 -41.74
CA ASN A 411 -34.59 20.02 -42.81
C ASN A 411 -33.61 21.17 -42.69
#